data_AF-E7CVB1-F1
#
_entry.id   AF-E7CVB1-F1
#
_cell.length_a   1.000
_cell.length_b   1.000
_cell.length_c   1.000
_cell.angle_alpha   90.00
_cell.angle_beta   90.00
_cell.angle_gamma   90.00
#
_symmetry.space_group_name_H-M   'P 1'
#
loop_
_entity.id
_entity.type
_entity.pdbx_description
1 polymer ?
#
loop_
_entity_poly.entity_id
_entity_poly.type
_entity_poly.pdbx_seq_one_letter_code
_entity_poly.pdbx_strand_id
1 'polypeptide(L)'
;EGAKYSDEELVDVAARLKDCIVYHREIILFTDRMSNVFGPMLFVYYSFHQASGCLLLLECSQMTAQALMRYVPLTIILTQQLIQLSVIFELVGSESDKLRHAVYGLPWECLDVKNRRVVVIFLANTQEPVHVKAMGVANVGVTSMAAILKTSMSYFTFLRSM
;
A
#
# COMPACT_ATOMS: atom_id res chain seq x y z
N GLU A 1 -26.19 6.89 31.63
CA GLU A 1 -24.76 6.99 31.98
C GLU A 1 -24.10 5.68 31.57
N GLY A 2 -23.02 5.72 30.77
CA GLY A 2 -22.30 4.50 30.38
C GLY A 2 -21.66 3.87 31.60
N ALA A 3 -21.75 2.54 31.74
CA ALA A 3 -21.08 1.82 32.82
C ALA A 3 -19.57 2.05 32.70
N LYS A 4 -18.94 2.55 33.76
CA LYS A 4 -17.48 2.69 33.83
C LYS A 4 -16.87 1.31 34.07
N TYR A 5 -15.71 1.09 33.46
CA TYR A 5 -14.91 -0.10 33.72
C TYR A 5 -14.48 -0.13 35.19
N SER A 6 -14.44 -1.34 35.76
CA SER A 6 -13.83 -1.62 37.06
C SER A 6 -12.31 -1.46 37.00
N ASP A 7 -11.68 -1.30 38.17
CA ASP A 7 -10.22 -1.16 38.25
C ASP A 7 -9.48 -2.38 37.67
N GLU A 8 -10.02 -3.60 37.86
CA GLU A 8 -9.46 -4.83 37.28
C GLU A 8 -9.52 -4.81 35.75
N GLU A 9 -10.66 -4.39 35.17
CA GLU A 9 -10.81 -4.28 33.72
C GLU A 9 -9.92 -3.18 33.13
N LEU A 10 -9.71 -2.06 33.84
CA LEU A 10 -8.81 -0.99 33.40
C LEU A 10 -7.35 -1.44 33.33
N VAL A 11 -6.93 -2.35 34.22
CA VAL A 11 -5.59 -2.97 34.17
C VAL A 11 -5.46 -3.90 32.96
N ASP A 12 -6.48 -4.71 32.67
CA ASP A 12 -6.49 -5.57 31.46
C ASP A 12 -6.46 -4.74 30.18
N VAL A 13 -7.30 -3.70 30.09
CA VAL A 13 -7.32 -2.77 28.95
C VAL A 13 -5.94 -2.15 28.73
N ALA A 14 -5.26 -1.71 29.79
CA ALA A 14 -3.92 -1.14 29.69
C ALA A 14 -2.90 -2.14 29.13
N ALA A 15 -2.96 -3.41 29.56
CA ALA A 15 -2.09 -4.46 29.06
C ALA A 15 -2.35 -4.76 27.57
N ARG A 16 -3.62 -4.90 27.19
CA ARG A 16 -4.00 -5.18 25.79
C ARG A 16 -3.67 -4.02 24.86
N LEU A 17 -3.89 -2.78 25.29
CA LEU A 17 -3.47 -1.59 24.53
C LEU A 17 -1.96 -1.59 24.29
N LYS A 18 -1.17 -1.91 25.33
CA LYS A 18 0.28 -2.01 25.21
C LYS A 18 0.67 -3.07 24.18
N ASP A 19 0.06 -4.25 24.23
CA ASP A 19 0.36 -5.33 23.28
C ASP A 19 0.01 -4.94 21.84
N CYS A 20 -1.14 -4.30 21.62
CA CYS A 20 -1.53 -3.78 20.30
C CYS A 20 -0.53 -2.73 19.78
N ILE A 21 -0.08 -1.81 20.63
CA ILE A 21 0.88 -0.77 20.25
C ILE A 21 2.24 -1.38 19.91
N VAL A 22 2.71 -2.33 20.73
CA VAL A 22 3.98 -3.03 20.46
C VAL A 22 3.89 -3.80 19.15
N TYR A 23 2.80 -4.52 18.92
CA TYR A 23 2.62 -5.27 17.68
C TYR A 23 2.52 -4.36 16.45
N HIS A 24 1.77 -3.25 16.54
CA HIS A 24 1.71 -2.26 15.48
C HIS A 24 3.09 -1.66 15.15
N ARG A 25 3.92 -1.40 16.17
CA ARG A 25 5.29 -0.95 15.98
C ARG A 25 6.15 -2.00 15.26
N GLU A 26 6.01 -3.28 15.60
CA GLU A 26 6.73 -4.35 14.89
C GLU A 26 6.33 -4.43 13.41
N ILE A 27 5.04 -4.23 13.09
CA ILE A 27 4.55 -4.15 11.71
C ILE A 27 5.22 -2.98 10.97
N ILE A 28 5.23 -1.78 11.56
CA ILE A 28 5.87 -0.60 10.95
C ILE A 28 7.35 -0.89 10.68
N LEU A 29 8.09 -1.38 11.67
CA LEU A 29 9.52 -1.69 11.53
C LEU A 29 9.79 -2.78 10.48
N PHE A 30 8.89 -3.75 10.36
CA PHE A 30 8.96 -4.75 9.29
C PHE A 30 8.74 -4.14 7.91
N THR A 31 7.70 -3.30 7.74
CA THR A 31 7.44 -2.61 6.46
C THR A 31 8.55 -1.65 6.08
N ASP A 32 9.17 -0.95 7.04
CA ASP A 32 10.33 -0.10 6.79
C ASP A 32 11.53 -0.91 6.28
N ARG A 33 11.79 -2.08 6.89
CA ARG A 33 12.83 -3.00 6.41
C ARG A 33 12.52 -3.51 5.00
N MET A 34 11.27 -3.87 4.72
CA MET A 34 10.85 -4.25 3.37
C MET A 34 11.10 -3.12 2.36
N SER A 35 10.74 -1.88 2.72
CA SER A 35 10.94 -0.71 1.86
C SER A 35 12.42 -0.47 1.58
N ASN A 36 13.28 -0.60 2.58
CA ASN A 36 14.74 -0.43 2.41
C ASN A 36 15.37 -1.53 1.54
N VAL A 37 14.94 -2.79 1.70
CA VAL A 37 15.49 -3.92 0.95
C VAL A 37 14.95 -3.98 -0.47
N PHE A 38 13.63 -3.89 -0.63
CA PHE A 38 12.97 -4.05 -1.93
C PHE A 38 12.81 -2.74 -2.69
N GLY A 39 12.95 -1.58 -2.05
CA GLY A 39 12.73 -0.27 -2.67
C GLY A 39 13.49 -0.07 -3.99
N PRO A 40 14.81 -0.31 -4.06
CA PRO A 40 15.58 -0.21 -5.30
C PRO A 40 15.12 -1.21 -6.37
N MET A 41 14.83 -2.46 -5.97
CA MET A 41 14.32 -3.48 -6.87
C MET A 41 12.96 -3.09 -7.46
N LEU A 42 12.04 -2.58 -6.64
CA LEU A 42 10.71 -2.13 -7.06
C LEU A 42 10.81 -0.94 -8.01
N PHE A 43 11.75 -0.03 -7.79
CA PHE A 43 12.00 1.09 -8.70
C PHE A 43 12.46 0.62 -10.08
N VAL A 44 13.42 -0.30 -10.14
CA VAL A 44 13.88 -0.91 -11.40
C VAL A 44 12.74 -1.67 -12.08
N TYR A 45 11.96 -2.43 -11.30
CA TYR A 45 10.83 -3.20 -11.79
C TYR A 45 9.74 -2.30 -12.42
N TYR A 46 9.40 -1.19 -11.76
CA TYR A 46 8.45 -0.22 -12.29
C TYR A 46 8.98 0.53 -13.52
N SER A 47 10.27 0.86 -13.55
CA SER A 47 10.91 1.45 -14.73
C SER A 47 10.88 0.48 -15.93
N PHE A 48 11.11 -0.81 -15.67
CA PHE A 48 10.99 -1.87 -16.68
C PHE A 48 9.56 -1.98 -17.21
N HIS A 49 8.54 -1.96 -16.33
CA HIS A 49 7.13 -1.97 -16.76
C HIS A 49 6.73 -0.73 -17.54
N GLN A 50 7.25 0.44 -17.14
CA GLN A 50 7.02 1.70 -17.85
C GLN A 50 7.57 1.65 -19.29
N ALA A 51 8.83 1.25 -19.45
CA ALA A 51 9.45 1.16 -20.77
C ALA A 51 8.83 0.05 -21.63
N SER A 52 8.70 -1.16 -21.07
CA SER A 52 8.16 -2.31 -21.79
C SER A 52 6.70 -2.13 -22.17
N GLY A 53 5.88 -1.56 -21.27
CA GLY A 53 4.47 -1.29 -21.54
C GLY A 53 4.29 -0.33 -22.73
N CYS A 54 5.08 0.74 -22.79
CA CYS A 54 5.07 1.65 -23.94
C CYS A 54 5.45 0.96 -25.25
N LEU A 55 6.56 0.20 -25.26
CA LEU A 55 7.04 -0.51 -26.45
C LEU A 55 6.05 -1.57 -26.93
N LEU A 56 5.44 -2.31 -26.02
CA LEU A 56 4.47 -3.35 -26.37
C LEU A 56 3.18 -2.77 -26.94
N LEU A 57 2.71 -1.63 -26.44
CA LEU A 57 1.59 -0.91 -27.06
C LEU A 57 1.93 -0.47 -28.48
N LEU A 58 3.16 0.03 -28.71
CA LEU A 58 3.64 0.43 -30.03
C LEU A 58 3.69 -0.77 -30.99
N GLU A 59 4.28 -1.90 -30.57
CA GLU A 59 4.33 -3.13 -31.37
C GLU A 59 2.93 -3.67 -31.68
N CYS A 60 2.02 -3.68 -30.70
CA CYS A 60 0.62 -4.07 -30.92
C CYS A 60 -0.08 -3.16 -31.93
N SER A 61 0.30 -1.87 -32.02
CA SER A 61 -0.32 -0.91 -32.93
C SER A 61 -0.02 -1.15 -34.42
N GLN A 62 0.95 -2.00 -34.74
CA GLN A 62 1.22 -2.41 -36.12
C GLN A 62 0.06 -3.21 -36.75
N MET A 63 -0.81 -3.81 -35.92
CA MET A 63 -2.02 -4.53 -36.34
C MET A 63 -1.80 -5.69 -37.34
N THR A 64 -0.56 -6.15 -37.50
CA THR A 64 -0.25 -7.33 -38.29
C THR A 64 -0.53 -8.61 -37.48
N ALA A 65 -0.94 -9.69 -38.14
CA ALA A 65 -1.23 -10.95 -37.46
C ALA A 65 -0.02 -11.47 -36.65
N GLN A 66 1.19 -11.33 -37.20
CA GLN A 66 2.43 -11.76 -36.53
C GLN A 66 2.72 -10.93 -35.28
N ALA A 67 2.57 -9.59 -35.36
CA ALA A 67 2.76 -8.72 -34.21
C ALA A 67 1.74 -9.02 -33.11
N LEU A 68 0.46 -9.14 -33.46
CA LEU A 68 -0.59 -9.40 -32.48
C LEU A 68 -0.41 -10.76 -31.78
N MET A 69 -0.13 -11.83 -32.53
CA MET A 69 0.11 -13.16 -31.96
C MET A 69 1.29 -13.19 -30.99
N ARG A 70 2.31 -12.36 -31.22
CA ARG A 70 3.51 -12.31 -30.37
C ARG A 70 3.34 -11.37 -29.18
N TYR A 71 2.84 -10.15 -29.39
CA TYR A 71 2.94 -9.08 -28.42
C TYR A 71 1.69 -8.88 -27.57
N VAL A 72 0.50 -9.28 -28.03
CA VAL A 72 -0.71 -9.20 -27.19
C VAL A 72 -0.60 -10.10 -25.96
N PRO A 73 -0.18 -11.38 -26.05
CA PRO A 73 0.01 -12.23 -24.87
C PRO A 73 1.05 -11.65 -23.90
N LEU A 74 2.16 -11.13 -24.42
CA LEU A 74 3.21 -10.48 -23.60
C LEU A 74 2.68 -9.24 -22.88
N THR A 75 1.88 -8.42 -23.56
CA THR A 75 1.23 -7.24 -22.98
C THR A 75 0.30 -7.62 -21.85
N ILE A 76 -0.53 -8.66 -22.04
CA ILE A 76 -1.44 -9.18 -21.02
C ILE A 76 -0.66 -9.67 -19.81
N ILE A 77 0.38 -10.49 -20.01
CA ILE A 77 1.20 -11.05 -18.93
C ILE A 77 1.89 -9.93 -18.13
N LEU A 78 2.54 -8.97 -18.80
CA LEU A 78 3.22 -7.87 -18.12
C LEU A 78 2.25 -6.98 -17.35
N THR A 79 1.10 -6.66 -17.95
CA THR A 79 0.05 -5.90 -17.26
C THR A 79 -0.48 -6.66 -16.05
N GLN A 80 -0.71 -7.97 -16.17
CA GLN A 80 -1.16 -8.82 -15.07
C GLN A 80 -0.14 -8.86 -13.92
N GLN A 81 1.16 -8.97 -14.23
CA GLN A 81 2.22 -8.93 -13.21
C GLN A 81 2.26 -7.59 -12.48
N LEU A 82 2.13 -6.48 -13.22
CA LEU A 82 2.08 -5.15 -12.62
C LEU A 82 0.86 -4.99 -11.70
N ILE A 83 -0.32 -5.46 -12.14
CA ILE A 83 -1.55 -5.46 -11.33
C ILE A 83 -1.37 -6.29 -10.06
N GLN A 84 -0.89 -7.52 -10.19
CA GLN A 84 -0.73 -8.43 -9.07
C GLN A 84 0.20 -7.85 -8.01
N LEU A 85 1.37 -7.33 -8.40
CA LEU A 85 2.29 -6.69 -7.48
C LEU A 85 1.65 -5.50 -6.77
N SER A 86 0.95 -4.65 -7.53
CA SER A 86 0.37 -3.41 -7.02
C SER A 86 -0.78 -3.67 -6.06
N VAL A 87 -1.62 -4.66 -6.34
CA VAL A 87 -2.71 -5.08 -5.45
C VAL A 87 -2.17 -5.66 -4.14
N ILE A 88 -1.09 -6.45 -4.18
CA ILE A 88 -0.47 -7.00 -2.97
C ILE A 88 -0.01 -5.88 -2.03
N PHE A 89 0.67 -4.85 -2.56
CA PHE A 89 1.13 -3.74 -1.74
C PHE A 89 0.01 -2.79 -1.30
N GLU A 90 -1.01 -2.60 -2.14
CA GLU A 90 -2.21 -1.84 -1.77
C GLU A 90 -2.94 -2.48 -0.59
N LEU A 91 -3.02 -3.82 -0.59
CA LEU A 91 -3.70 -4.57 0.47
C LEU A 91 -3.08 -4.26 1.83
N VAL A 92 -1.75 -4.18 1.92
CA VAL A 92 -1.05 -3.83 3.18
C VAL A 92 -1.53 -2.49 3.74
N GLY A 93 -1.63 -1.47 2.89
CA GLY A 93 -2.14 -0.15 3.29
C GLY A 93 -3.61 -0.21 3.69
N SER A 94 -4.44 -0.88 2.90
CA SER A 94 -5.88 -0.99 3.15
C SER A 94 -6.21 -1.73 4.45
N GLU A 95 -5.47 -2.79 4.78
CA GLU A 95 -5.63 -3.51 6.04
C GLU A 95 -5.13 -2.68 7.22
N SER A 96 -4.05 -1.92 7.04
CA SER A 96 -3.54 -1.01 8.07
C SER A 96 -4.51 0.14 8.37
N ASP A 97 -5.24 0.66 7.39
CA ASP A 97 -6.19 1.78 7.59
C ASP A 97 -7.36 1.38 8.52
N LYS A 98 -7.74 0.10 8.54
CA LYS A 98 -8.79 -0.42 9.44
C LYS A 98 -8.43 -0.22 10.91
N LEU A 99 -7.14 -0.21 11.26
CA LEU A 99 -6.69 -0.04 12.64
C LEU A 99 -7.12 1.31 13.21
N ARG A 100 -7.05 2.38 12.41
CA ARG A 100 -7.49 3.72 12.82
C ARG A 100 -8.94 3.71 13.29
N HIS A 101 -9.81 3.07 12.52
CA HIS A 101 -11.24 2.95 12.84
C HIS A 101 -11.47 2.09 14.09
N ALA A 102 -10.71 1.00 14.25
CA ALA A 102 -10.79 0.16 15.44
C ALA A 102 -10.36 0.90 16.71
N VAL A 103 -9.29 1.70 16.66
CA VAL A 103 -8.83 2.51 17.80
C VAL A 103 -9.82 3.63 18.13
N TYR A 104 -10.37 4.30 17.11
CA TYR A 104 -11.40 5.33 17.31
C TYR A 104 -12.68 4.76 17.95
N GLY A 105 -13.05 3.53 17.58
CA GLY A 105 -14.24 2.84 18.08
C GLY A 105 -14.14 2.28 19.50
N LEU A 106 -12.99 2.44 20.19
CA LEU A 106 -12.89 2.07 21.60
C LEU A 106 -13.82 2.95 22.45
N PRO A 107 -14.49 2.41 23.50
CA PRO A 107 -15.31 3.19 24.43
C PRO A 107 -14.45 4.01 25.39
N TRP A 108 -13.65 4.94 24.84
CA TRP A 108 -12.64 5.72 25.55
C TRP A 108 -13.28 6.60 26.63
N GLU A 109 -14.54 6.99 26.48
CA GLU A 109 -15.34 7.73 27.45
C GLU A 109 -15.59 6.95 28.76
N CYS A 110 -15.51 5.62 28.73
CA CYS A 110 -15.66 4.75 29.89
C CYS A 110 -14.30 4.44 30.57
N LEU A 111 -13.18 4.76 29.92
CA LEU A 111 -11.84 4.51 30.45
C LEU A 111 -11.40 5.58 31.45
N ASP A 112 -10.35 5.30 32.23
CA ASP A 112 -9.69 6.30 33.09
C ASP A 112 -8.79 7.25 32.28
N VAL A 113 -8.32 8.32 32.92
CA VAL A 113 -7.50 9.35 32.26
C VAL A 113 -6.21 8.77 31.67
N LYS A 114 -5.61 7.75 32.32
CA LYS A 114 -4.37 7.13 31.86
C LYS A 114 -4.59 6.38 30.54
N ASN A 115 -5.59 5.50 30.47
CA ASN A 115 -5.87 4.74 29.25
C ASN A 115 -6.39 5.65 28.13
N ARG A 116 -7.19 6.69 28.43
CA ARG A 116 -7.62 7.68 27.41
C ARG A 116 -6.43 8.36 26.73
N ARG A 117 -5.41 8.77 27.50
CA ARG A 117 -4.19 9.37 26.94
C ARG A 117 -3.46 8.41 25.99
N VAL A 118 -3.37 7.14 26.37
CA VAL A 118 -2.75 6.10 25.53
C VAL A 118 -3.54 5.90 24.24
N VAL A 119 -4.87 5.82 24.31
CA VAL A 119 -5.74 5.67 23.12
C VAL A 119 -5.59 6.86 22.18
N VAL A 120 -5.56 8.10 22.69
CA VAL A 120 -5.37 9.29 21.85
C VAL A 120 -4.02 9.26 21.13
N ILE A 121 -2.94 8.90 21.83
CA ILE A 121 -1.62 8.75 21.21
C ILE A 121 -1.64 7.65 20.15
N PHE A 122 -2.25 6.50 20.47
CA PHE A 122 -2.32 5.39 19.51
C PHE A 122 -3.15 5.77 18.28
N LEU A 123 -4.26 6.47 18.46
CA LEU A 123 -5.08 6.98 17.37
C LEU A 123 -4.29 7.96 16.49
N ALA A 124 -3.51 8.86 17.09
CA ALA A 124 -2.66 9.79 16.35
C ALA A 124 -1.60 9.06 15.50
N ASN A 125 -1.02 7.97 16.02
CA ASN A 125 -0.02 7.18 15.30
C ASN A 125 -0.60 6.28 14.19
N THR A 126 -1.89 6.01 14.22
CA THR A 126 -2.58 5.16 13.24
C THR A 126 -3.30 5.97 12.15
N GLN A 127 -3.14 7.30 12.13
CA GLN A 127 -3.76 8.16 11.12
C GLN A 127 -3.26 7.89 9.70
N GLU A 128 -1.98 7.58 9.57
CA GLU A 128 -1.35 7.26 8.29
C GLU A 128 -1.24 5.73 8.15
N PRO A 129 -1.86 5.13 7.12
CA PRO A 129 -1.73 3.71 6.86
C PRO A 129 -0.29 3.31 6.55
N VAL A 130 0.06 2.07 6.90
CA VAL A 130 1.39 1.51 6.64
C VAL A 130 1.54 1.18 5.16
N HIS A 131 2.53 1.78 4.49
CA HIS A 131 2.82 1.57 3.07
C HIS A 131 4.28 1.16 2.84
N VAL A 132 4.48 0.29 1.84
CA VAL A 132 5.83 0.03 1.30
C VAL A 132 6.22 1.16 0.35
N LYS A 133 7.45 1.66 0.49
CA LYS A 133 7.97 2.76 -0.33
C LYS A 133 9.08 2.32 -1.28
N ALA A 134 8.97 2.70 -2.55
CA ALA A 134 10.06 2.59 -3.52
C ALA A 134 11.05 3.75 -3.29
N MET A 135 12.33 3.39 -3.11
CA MET A 135 13.43 4.34 -2.82
C MET A 135 13.17 5.29 -1.64
N GLY A 136 12.24 4.93 -0.73
CA GLY A 136 11.84 5.78 0.40
C GLY A 136 10.95 6.98 0.04
N VAL A 137 10.58 7.17 -1.23
CA VAL A 137 9.87 8.38 -1.70
C VAL A 137 8.45 8.09 -2.18
N ALA A 138 8.27 7.04 -2.98
CA ALA A 138 6.97 6.77 -3.63
C ALA A 138 6.26 5.56 -3.02
N ASN A 139 5.00 5.71 -2.62
CA ASN A 139 4.18 4.60 -2.16
C ASN A 139 3.95 3.59 -3.29
N VAL A 140 4.16 2.32 -3.00
CA VAL A 140 3.96 1.20 -3.92
C VAL A 140 2.52 0.73 -3.77
N GLY A 141 1.78 0.62 -4.87
CA GLY A 141 0.35 0.34 -4.84
C GLY A 141 -0.37 0.67 -6.14
N VAL A 142 -1.69 0.69 -6.11
CA VAL A 142 -2.53 0.87 -7.31
C VAL A 142 -2.40 2.28 -7.91
N THR A 143 -2.07 3.28 -7.09
CA THR A 143 -1.82 4.66 -7.54
C THR A 143 -0.58 4.75 -8.42
N SER A 144 0.53 4.13 -8.00
CA SER A 144 1.77 4.03 -8.78
C SER A 144 1.57 3.21 -10.06
N MET A 145 0.82 2.11 -10.01
CA MET A 145 0.42 1.37 -11.22
C MET A 145 -0.36 2.24 -12.20
N ALA A 146 -1.37 2.97 -11.72
CA ALA A 146 -2.17 3.83 -12.58
C ALA A 146 -1.32 4.94 -13.23
N ALA A 147 -0.34 5.48 -12.50
CA ALA A 147 0.62 6.43 -13.05
C ALA A 147 1.47 5.79 -14.16
N ILE A 148 1.96 4.56 -13.97
CA ILE A 148 2.72 3.82 -14.99
C ILE A 148 1.86 3.61 -16.25
N LEU A 149 0.64 3.10 -16.11
CA LEU A 149 -0.24 2.84 -17.25
C LEU A 149 -0.59 4.11 -18.02
N LYS A 150 -0.91 5.20 -17.33
CA LYS A 150 -1.19 6.52 -17.95
C LYS A 150 0.02 7.06 -18.70
N THR A 151 1.20 6.96 -18.09
CA THR A 151 2.45 7.43 -18.66
C THR A 151 2.80 6.60 -19.89
N SER A 152 2.66 5.27 -19.83
CA SER A 152 2.88 4.37 -20.97
C SER A 152 1.95 4.68 -22.13
N MET A 153 0.67 4.93 -21.87
CA MET A 153 -0.28 5.35 -22.89
C MET A 153 0.10 6.69 -23.52
N SER A 154 0.52 7.67 -22.71
CA SER A 154 0.90 9.01 -23.19
C SER A 154 2.15 8.98 -24.07
N TYR A 155 3.18 8.22 -23.69
CA TYR A 155 4.37 8.04 -24.52
C TYR A 155 4.06 7.23 -25.78
N PHE A 156 3.21 6.20 -25.68
CA PHE A 156 2.75 5.45 -26.85
C PHE A 156 2.05 6.37 -27.87
N THR A 157 1.10 7.21 -27.43
CA THR A 157 0.38 8.10 -28.35
C THR A 157 1.31 9.12 -28.99
N PHE A 158 2.26 9.66 -28.22
CA PHE A 158 3.31 10.53 -28.74
C PHE A 158 4.17 9.84 -29.80
N LEU A 159 4.73 8.66 -29.50
CA LEU A 159 5.59 7.92 -30.44
C LEU A 159 4.85 7.48 -31.71
N ARG A 160 3.56 7.15 -31.60
CA ARG A 160 2.74 6.79 -32.77
C ARG A 160 2.39 7.98 -33.66
N SER A 161 2.45 9.20 -33.11
CA SER A 161 2.15 10.44 -33.86
C SER A 161 3.36 11.04 -34.56
N MET A 162 4.57 10.55 -34.26
CA MET A 162 5.81 10.86 -34.99
C MET A 162 5.91 10.01 -36.26
#